data_AF-X1RR47-F1
#
_entry.id   AF-X1RR47-F1
#
_cell.length_a   1.000
_cell.length_b   1.000
_cell.length_c   1.000
_cell.angle_alpha   90.00
_cell.angle_beta   90.00
_cell.angle_gamma   90.00
#
_symmetry.space_group_name_H-M   'P 1'
#
loop_
_entity.id
_entity.type
_entity.pdbx_description
1 polymer ?
#
loop_
_entity_poly.entity_id
_entity_poly.type
_entity_poly.pdbx_seq_one_letter_code
_entity_poly.pdbx_strand_id
1 'polypeptide(L)' 'MGYQEHYDNLEQRTILCDVANSNGYRMLHDDFDEDWKRGEEPRGTLAFTDEPAPQAPEPEPTKLERLEERIKALEDAQK' A
#
# COMPACT_ATOMS: atom_id res chain seq x y z
N MET A 1 4.75 8.47 13.50
CA MET A 1 5.95 7.79 14.04
C MET A 1 6.01 6.35 13.55
N GLY A 2 6.88 6.06 12.57
CA GLY A 2 7.09 4.68 12.13
C GLY A 2 8.09 3.92 13.02
N TYR A 3 7.93 2.60 13.12
CA TYR A 3 8.86 1.70 13.82
C TYR A 3 9.12 0.43 13.01
N GLN A 4 10.21 -0.27 13.34
CA GLN A 4 10.64 -1.50 12.66
C GLN A 4 10.77 -2.63 13.69
N GLU A 5 10.31 -3.82 13.32
CA GLU A 5 10.37 -5.03 14.15
C GLU A 5 11.05 -6.16 13.38
N HIS A 6 11.99 -6.85 14.02
CA HIS A 6 12.63 -8.04 13.47
C HIS A 6 11.76 -9.27 13.76
N TYR A 7 11.72 -10.21 12.83
CA TYR A 7 11.16 -11.54 13.04
C TYR A 7 12.16 -12.61 12.64
N ASP A 8 12.19 -13.67 13.43
CA ASP A 8 13.05 -14.84 13.23
C ASP A 8 12.31 -16.00 12.54
N ASN A 9 10.96 -15.93 12.50
CA ASN A 9 10.12 -16.95 11.88
C ASN A 9 8.76 -16.38 11.40
N LEU A 10 8.02 -17.17 10.63
CA LEU A 10 6.70 -16.78 10.08
C LEU A 10 5.63 -16.56 11.16
N GLU A 11 5.72 -17.26 12.29
CA GLU A 11 4.76 -17.11 13.38
C GLU A 11 4.91 -15.72 14.01
N GLN A 12 6.14 -15.31 14.33
CA GLN A 12 6.45 -13.96 14.79
C GLN A 12 6.03 -12.91 13.77
N ARG A 13 6.32 -13.12 12.48
CA ARG A 13 5.87 -12.22 11.41
C ARG A 13 4.35 -12.00 11.44
N THR A 14 3.59 -13.09 11.60
CA THR A 14 2.13 -13.05 11.64
C THR A 14 1.63 -12.30 12.87
N ILE A 15 2.19 -12.59 14.05
CA ILE A 15 1.85 -11.91 15.30
C ILE A 15 2.14 -10.42 15.22
N LEU A 16 3.30 -10.02 14.68
CA LEU A 16 3.67 -8.62 14.51
C LEU A 16 2.70 -7.88 13.60
N CYS A 17 2.29 -8.49 12.50
CA CYS A 17 1.27 -7.93 11.60
C CYS A 17 -0.09 -7.76 12.30
N ASP A 18 -0.54 -8.78 13.05
CA ASP A 18 -1.82 -8.73 13.76
C ASP A 18 -1.82 -7.68 14.87
N VAL A 19 -0.73 -7.58 15.62
CA VAL A 19 -0.54 -6.58 16.68
C VAL A 19 -0.49 -5.18 16.09
N ALA A 20 0.28 -4.96 15.03
CA ALA A 20 0.36 -3.66 14.36
C ALA A 20 -1.00 -3.22 13.82
N ASN A 21 -1.72 -4.12 13.14
CA ASN A 21 -3.05 -3.84 12.62
C ASN A 21 -4.06 -3.54 13.74
N SER A 22 -4.01 -4.28 14.85
CA SER A 22 -4.86 -4.03 16.04
C SER A 22 -4.58 -2.69 16.71
N ASN A 23 -3.32 -2.24 16.65
CA ASN A 23 -2.92 -0.92 17.15
C ASN A 23 -3.12 0.21 16.13
N GLY A 24 -3.67 -0.08 14.95
CA GLY A 24 -3.95 0.91 13.91
C GLY A 24 -2.73 1.31 13.07
N TYR A 25 -1.63 0.56 13.16
CA TYR A 25 -0.47 0.75 12.29
C TYR A 25 -0.63 0.00 10.97
N ARG A 26 -0.21 0.62 9.87
CA ARG A 26 -0.11 -0.03 8.56
C ARG A 26 1.30 -0.55 8.33
N MET A 27 1.40 -1.74 7.76
CA MET A 27 2.67 -2.27 7.27
C MET A 27 3.11 -1.47 6.04
N LEU A 28 4.33 -0.91 6.08
CA LEU A 28 4.95 -0.16 5.00
C LEU A 28 5.83 -1.04 4.12
N HIS A 29 6.65 -1.86 4.76
CA HIS A 29 7.66 -2.67 4.10
C HIS A 29 7.85 -3.98 4.86
N ASP A 30 8.20 -5.01 4.11
CA ASP A 30 8.64 -6.29 4.64
C ASP A 30 9.88 -6.68 3.85
N ASP A 31 11.04 -6.60 4.49
CA ASP A 31 12.33 -7.03 3.94
C ASP A 31 12.46 -8.56 3.98
N PHE A 32 11.39 -9.26 3.63
CA PHE A 32 11.36 -10.71 3.58
C PHE A 32 12.43 -11.20 2.60
N ASP A 33 13.47 -11.84 3.14
CA ASP A 33 14.59 -12.33 2.34
C ASP A 33 14.17 -13.62 1.64
N GLU A 34 13.76 -13.50 0.38
CA GLU A 34 13.37 -14.60 -0.49
C GLU A 34 14.58 -15.49 -0.87
N ASP A 35 15.82 -15.01 -0.66
CA ASP A 35 17.07 -15.75 -0.88
C ASP A 35 17.40 -16.67 0.32
N TRP A 36 16.33 -17.24 0.92
CA TRP A 36 16.33 -18.30 1.94
C TRP A 36 16.91 -19.64 1.40
N LYS A 37 18.07 -19.59 0.76
CA LYS A 37 18.73 -20.77 0.24
C LYS A 37 19.26 -21.63 1.39
N ARG A 38 18.62 -22.80 1.55
CA ARG A 38 19.06 -24.01 2.28
C ARG A 38 18.76 -24.08 3.79
N GLY A 39 17.48 -24.17 4.14
CA GLY A 39 17.06 -24.92 5.34
C GLY A 39 17.12 -24.20 6.68
N GLU A 40 17.22 -22.87 6.69
CA GLU A 40 17.03 -22.04 7.89
C GLU A 40 15.63 -21.41 7.90
N GLU A 41 15.13 -21.06 9.10
CA GLU A 41 13.83 -20.43 9.28
C GLU A 41 13.82 -19.01 8.67
N PRO A 42 12.69 -18.58 8.06
CA PRO A 42 12.59 -17.28 7.40
C PRO A 42 12.64 -16.13 8.40
N ARG A 43 13.55 -15.19 8.16
CA ARG A 43 13.78 -14.00 8.98
C ARG A 43 13.71 -12.74 8.14
N GLY A 44 13.41 -11.62 8.78
CA GLY A 44 13.32 -10.33 8.11
C GLY A 44 12.94 -9.21 9.05
N THR A 45 12.65 -8.04 8.48
CA THR A 45 12.24 -6.87 9.24
C THR A 45 10.95 -6.31 8.66
N LEU A 46 9.95 -6.10 9.52
CA LEU A 46 8.71 -5.42 9.19
C LEU A 46 8.81 -3.96 9.59
N ALA A 47 8.46 -3.06 8.68
CA ALA A 47 8.33 -1.64 8.97
C ALA A 47 6.85 -1.26 9.05
N PHE A 48 6.46 -0.55 10.10
CA PHE A 48 5.10 -0.10 10.34
C PHE A 48 5.03 1.42 10.48
N THR A 49 3.87 2.01 10.15
CA THR A 49 3.59 3.43 10.39
C THR A 49 2.14 3.65 10.83
N ASP A 50 1.93 4.63 11.69
CA ASP A 50 0.62 5.15 12.10
C ASP A 50 0.10 6.21 11.12
N GLU A 51 0.93 6.64 10.16
CA GLU A 51 0.50 7.62 9.17
C GLU A 51 -0.64 7.06 8.31
N PRO A 52 -1.66 7.87 7.98
CA PRO A 52 -2.72 7.44 7.08
C PRO A 52 -2.14 7.00 5.73
N ALA A 53 -2.84 6.09 5.06
CA ALA A 53 -2.45 5.68 3.72
C ALA A 53 -2.38 6.93 2.82
N PRO A 54 -1.32 7.09 2.00
CA PRO A 54 -1.27 8.19 1.06
C PRO A 54 -2.53 8.12 0.19
N GLN A 55 -3.31 9.19 0.13
CA GLN A 55 -4.38 9.30 -0.85
C GLN A 55 -3.73 9.13 -2.22
N ALA A 56 -4.17 8.12 -2.97
CA ALA A 56 -3.81 8.03 -4.37
C ALA A 56 -4.17 9.36 -5.02
N PRO A 57 -3.30 9.93 -5.90
CA PRO A 57 -3.69 11.10 -6.67
C PRO A 57 -5.01 10.79 -7.38
N GLU A 58 -5.93 11.75 -7.38
CA GLU A 58 -7.21 11.60 -8.09
C GLU A 58 -6.93 11.07 -9.50
N PRO A 59 -7.66 10.04 -9.96
CA PRO A 59 -7.42 9.47 -11.28
C PRO A 59 -7.54 10.58 -12.32
N GLU A 60 -6.51 10.73 -13.17
CA GLU A 60 -6.62 11.65 -14.30
C GLU A 60 -7.88 11.30 -15.11
N PRO A 61 -8.66 12.31 -15.55
CA PRO A 61 -9.87 12.06 -16.32
C PRO A 61 -9.52 11.25 -17.56
N THR A 62 -10.25 10.15 -17.73
CA THR A 62 -10.04 9.22 -18.83
C THR A 62 -10.27 9.91 -20.17
N LYS A 63 -9.73 9.34 -21.25
CA LYS A 63 -9.98 9.86 -22.60
C LYS A 63 -11.47 9.95 -22.93
N LEU A 64 -12.29 9.08 -22.34
CA LEU A 64 -13.75 9.05 -22.46
C LEU A 64 -14.38 10.27 -21.80
N GLU A 65 -14.05 10.58 -20.55
CA GLU A 65 -14.58 11.76 -19.85
C GLU A 65 -14.20 13.07 -20.56
N ARG A 66 -12.96 13.16 -21.07
CA ARG A 66 -12.53 14.31 -21.90
C ARG A 66 -13.31 14.44 -23.21
N LEU A 67 -13.75 13.32 -23.78
CA LEU A 67 -14.58 13.28 -24.99
C LEU A 67 -16.01 13.75 -24.69
N GLU A 68 -16.58 13.30 -23.57
CA GLU A 68 -17.90 13.72 -23.10
C GLU A 68 -17.95 15.22 -22.79
N GLU A 69 -16.91 15.78 -22.16
CA GLU A 69 -16.78 17.23 -21.95
C GLU A 69 -16.73 18.00 -23.28
N ARG A 70 -16.00 17.48 -24.28
CA ARG A 70 -15.94 18.10 -25.62
C ARG A 70 -17.27 18.05 -26.34
N ILE A 71 -18.00 16.95 -26.24
CA ILE A 71 -19.34 16.82 -26.83
C ILE A 71 -20.29 17.81 -26.18
N LYS A 72 -20.31 17.87 -24.84
CA LYS A 72 -21.15 18.80 -24.09
C LYS A 72 -20.85 20.26 -24.42
N ALA A 73 -19.57 20.63 -24.56
CA ALA A 73 -19.18 21.98 -24.95
C ALA A 73 -19.63 22.34 -26.38
N LEU A 74 -19.65 21.38 -27.30
CA LEU A 74 -20.14 21.58 -28.66
C LEU A 74 -21.67 21.67 -28.71
N GLU A 75 -22.39 20.91 -27.88
CA GLU A 75 -23.85 20.98 -27.77
C GLU A 75 -24.31 22.31 -27.19
N ASP A 76 -23.63 22.83 -26.15
CA ASP A 76 -23.96 24.12 -25.55
C ASP A 76 -23.69 25.29 -26.51
N ALA A 77 -22.66 25.17 -27.36
CA ALA A 77 -22.33 26.17 -28.38
C ALA A 77 -23.30 26.22 -29.57
N GLN A 78 -24.17 25.21 -29.75
CA GLN A 78 -25.18 25.17 -30.81
C GLN A 78 -26.58 25.62 -30.36
N LYS A 79 -26.73 26.06 -29.11
CA LYS A 79 -28.00 26.51 -28.53
C LYS A 79 -28.06 28.03 -28.40
#